data_AF-A0A6S7IBM0-F1
#
_entry.id   AF-A0A6S7IBM0-F1
#
_cell.length_a   1.000
_cell.length_b   1.000
_cell.length_c   1.000
_cell.angle_alpha   90.00
_cell.angle_beta   90.00
_cell.angle_gamma   90.00
#
_symmetry.space_group_name_H-M   'P 1'
#
loop_
_entity.id
_entity.type
_entity.pdbx_description
1 polymer ?
#
loop_
_entity_poly.entity_id
_entity_poly.type
_entity_poly.pdbx_seq_one_letter_code
_entity_poly.pdbx_strand_id
1 'polypeptide(L)'
;MKKVLLLQNNVIIPSQILRETTKKPETLNVTESRQFREHGLLNISDGAYEFFMLLEQQRVDQINSVRLSQQGPDLIKDSIEDVTKNEVLQTKFLNLFCLDDNGDKAMVLELYREVVIRYLKMGAGQFLRDFRKDYQLQKTFAHRKSLMQKKEKANKKKLKVHIPHIEQDTSKGKKLSHLRLQALVAKLNAEGLRSLYQKKELQKLCDAYNVRYLSRWNKGNLANDLAQAIVQNEAIPAPQVLSFYRSELSGEDHVNSVPVIRIRRLCYGSTS
;
A
#
# COMPACT_ATOMS: atom_id res chain seq x y z
N MET A 1 -42.90 18.43 11.30
CA MET A 1 -43.40 17.90 12.59
C MET A 1 -43.98 16.50 12.48
N LYS A 2 -44.92 16.18 11.57
CA LYS A 2 -45.55 14.85 11.47
C LYS A 2 -44.59 13.66 11.34
N LYS A 3 -43.58 13.71 10.44
CA LYS A 3 -42.58 12.63 10.26
C LYS A 3 -41.75 12.31 11.53
N VAL A 4 -41.45 13.33 12.34
CA VAL A 4 -40.67 13.16 13.60
C VAL A 4 -41.52 12.43 14.64
N LEU A 5 -42.79 12.80 14.77
CA LEU A 5 -43.73 12.13 15.68
C LEU A 5 -43.93 10.65 15.29
N LEU A 6 -43.98 10.35 13.98
CA LEU A 6 -44.05 8.96 13.51
C LEU A 6 -42.83 8.14 13.97
N LEU A 7 -41.63 8.68 13.86
CA LEU A 7 -40.42 8.02 14.36
C LEU A 7 -40.41 7.89 15.89
N GLN A 8 -40.82 8.93 16.61
CA GLN A 8 -40.88 8.92 18.07
C GLN A 8 -41.86 7.88 18.61
N ASN A 9 -42.99 7.67 17.93
CA ASN A 9 -44.03 6.77 18.41
C ASN A 9 -43.80 5.30 18.05
N ASN A 10 -43.04 5.01 16.99
CA ASN A 10 -42.94 3.65 16.43
C ASN A 10 -41.51 3.10 16.39
N VAL A 11 -40.51 3.97 16.28
CA VAL A 11 -39.11 3.59 16.09
C VAL A 11 -38.29 3.81 17.36
N ILE A 12 -38.47 4.93 18.05
CA ILE A 12 -37.72 5.27 19.25
C ILE A 12 -38.45 4.70 20.47
N ILE A 13 -37.74 3.93 21.30
CA ILE A 13 -38.32 3.35 22.52
C ILE A 13 -37.48 3.77 23.75
N PRO A 14 -38.11 4.18 24.87
CA PRO A 14 -37.42 4.43 26.12
C PRO A 14 -36.62 3.21 26.61
N SER A 15 -35.44 3.44 27.21
CA SER A 15 -34.58 2.35 27.71
C SER A 15 -35.26 1.47 28.76
N GLN A 16 -36.11 2.06 29.61
CA GLN A 16 -36.83 1.33 30.66
C GLN A 16 -37.72 0.24 30.06
N ILE A 17 -38.44 0.55 28.98
CA ILE A 17 -39.32 -0.40 28.30
C ILE A 17 -38.49 -1.48 27.61
N LEU A 18 -37.38 -1.11 26.97
CA LEU A 18 -36.51 -2.07 26.28
C LEU A 18 -35.84 -3.06 27.23
N ARG A 19 -35.51 -2.68 28.46
CA ARG A 19 -34.91 -3.62 29.45
C ARG A 19 -35.78 -4.85 29.71
N GLU A 20 -37.09 -4.69 29.60
CA GLU A 20 -38.06 -5.75 29.90
C GLU A 20 -38.52 -6.49 28.63
N THR A 21 -38.46 -5.83 27.46
CA THR A 21 -39.13 -6.31 26.25
C THR A 21 -38.20 -6.64 25.08
N THR A 22 -36.95 -6.16 25.08
CA THR A 22 -36.03 -6.36 23.95
C THR A 22 -35.59 -7.82 23.84
N LYS A 23 -35.46 -8.28 22.60
CA LYS A 23 -34.83 -9.55 22.24
C LYS A 23 -33.31 -9.42 22.07
N LYS A 24 -32.76 -8.19 22.16
CA LYS A 24 -31.36 -7.86 21.83
C LYS A 24 -30.69 -7.02 22.94
N PRO A 25 -30.53 -7.58 24.15
CA PRO A 25 -30.03 -6.84 25.32
C PRO A 25 -28.61 -6.28 25.13
N GLU A 26 -27.80 -6.89 24.27
CA GLU A 26 -26.47 -6.42 23.92
C GLU A 26 -26.47 -5.01 23.29
N THR A 27 -27.49 -4.70 22.50
CA THR A 27 -27.62 -3.38 21.85
C THR A 27 -27.85 -2.27 22.87
N LEU A 28 -28.61 -2.58 23.93
CA LEU A 28 -28.87 -1.66 25.03
C LEU A 28 -27.59 -1.38 25.83
N ASN A 29 -26.83 -2.43 26.17
CA ASN A 29 -25.55 -2.29 26.89
C ASN A 29 -24.53 -1.44 26.10
N VAL A 30 -24.48 -1.59 24.78
CA VAL A 30 -23.63 -0.78 23.90
C VAL A 30 -24.09 0.67 23.88
N THR A 31 -25.40 0.93 23.82
CA THR A 31 -25.93 2.30 23.88
C THR A 31 -25.64 2.94 25.22
N GLU A 32 -25.91 2.26 26.34
CA GLU A 32 -25.66 2.77 27.70
C GLU A 32 -24.17 3.08 27.94
N SER A 33 -23.27 2.18 27.55
CA SER A 33 -21.82 2.39 27.69
C SER A 33 -21.29 3.56 26.84
N ARG A 34 -21.95 3.88 25.72
CA ARG A 34 -21.57 4.99 24.83
C ARG A 34 -22.28 6.31 25.18
N GLN A 35 -23.40 6.26 25.91
CA GLN A 35 -24.18 7.42 26.33
C GLN A 35 -23.50 8.28 27.41
N PHE A 36 -22.53 7.73 28.16
CA PHE A 36 -21.90 8.34 29.34
C PHE A 36 -21.27 9.73 29.12
N ARG A 37 -21.10 10.19 27.87
CA ARG A 37 -20.44 11.47 27.57
C ARG A 37 -21.36 12.61 27.15
N GLU A 38 -22.46 12.35 26.44
CA GLU A 38 -23.26 13.42 25.80
C GLU A 38 -24.78 13.18 25.74
N HIS A 39 -25.30 12.05 26.24
CA HIS A 39 -26.74 11.70 26.19
C HIS A 39 -27.42 11.82 24.80
N GLY A 40 -26.65 11.87 23.71
CA GLY A 40 -27.17 12.10 22.36
C GLY A 40 -27.63 10.85 21.59
N LEU A 41 -27.48 9.66 22.18
CA LEU A 41 -27.90 8.40 21.55
C LEU A 41 -29.31 8.02 21.97
N LEU A 42 -30.14 7.61 21.01
CA LEU A 42 -31.49 7.14 21.24
C LEU A 42 -31.54 5.61 21.12
N ASN A 43 -32.39 4.97 21.91
CA ASN A 43 -32.69 3.56 21.71
C ASN A 43 -33.81 3.40 20.68
N ILE A 44 -33.76 2.31 19.93
CA ILE A 44 -34.71 2.00 18.88
C ILE A 44 -35.37 0.65 19.13
N SER A 45 -36.53 0.41 18.53
CA SER A 45 -37.22 -0.88 18.58
C SER A 45 -36.40 -1.99 17.93
N ASP A 46 -36.62 -3.24 18.35
CA ASP A 46 -35.95 -4.40 17.74
C ASP A 46 -36.22 -4.48 16.22
N GLY A 47 -37.44 -4.15 15.80
CA GLY A 47 -37.81 -4.09 14.38
C GLY A 47 -36.99 -3.05 13.62
N ALA A 48 -36.83 -1.86 14.20
CA ALA A 48 -36.00 -0.82 13.59
C ALA A 48 -34.52 -1.21 13.53
N TYR A 49 -34.01 -1.85 14.58
CA TYR A 49 -32.66 -2.39 14.57
C TYR A 49 -32.47 -3.42 13.45
N GLU A 50 -33.41 -4.34 13.26
CA GLU A 50 -33.34 -5.30 12.15
C GLU A 50 -33.41 -4.66 10.77
N PHE A 51 -34.21 -3.61 10.63
CA PHE A 51 -34.24 -2.80 9.42
C PHE A 51 -32.86 -2.20 9.12
N PHE A 52 -32.23 -1.56 10.12
CA PHE A 52 -30.91 -0.96 9.93
C PHE A 52 -29.81 -2.01 9.67
N MET A 53 -29.89 -3.20 10.26
CA MET A 53 -28.96 -4.29 9.94
C MET A 53 -29.07 -4.73 8.49
N LEU A 54 -30.30 -4.86 7.97
CA LEU A 54 -30.52 -5.19 6.56
C LEU A 54 -30.05 -4.06 5.63
N LEU A 55 -30.31 -2.81 6.01
CA LEU A 55 -29.86 -1.64 5.26
C LEU A 55 -28.33 -1.54 5.23
N GLU A 56 -27.66 -1.86 6.33
CA GLU A 56 -26.20 -1.89 6.40
C GLU A 56 -25.62 -2.99 5.52
N GLN A 57 -26.22 -4.18 5.52
CA GLN A 57 -25.81 -5.26 4.63
C GLN A 57 -25.91 -4.83 3.16
N GLN A 58 -27.05 -4.25 2.77
CA GLN A 58 -27.24 -3.72 1.40
C GLN A 58 -26.23 -2.62 1.09
N ARG A 59 -25.93 -1.73 2.03
CA ARG A 59 -24.91 -0.69 1.85
C ARG A 59 -23.54 -1.30 1.55
N VAL A 60 -23.11 -2.31 2.31
CA VAL A 60 -21.80 -2.97 2.11
C VAL A 60 -21.74 -3.70 0.76
N ASP A 61 -22.82 -4.39 0.39
CA ASP A 61 -22.90 -5.14 -0.87
C ASP A 61 -22.87 -4.22 -2.10
N GLN A 62 -23.41 -3.01 -1.96
CA GLN A 62 -23.50 -2.00 -3.02
C GLN A 62 -22.27 -1.08 -3.05
N ILE A 63 -21.72 -0.70 -1.90
CA ILE A 63 -20.61 0.25 -1.76
C ILE A 63 -19.38 -0.47 -1.24
N ASN A 64 -18.61 -1.05 -2.17
CA ASN A 64 -17.35 -1.74 -1.88
C ASN A 64 -16.31 -1.51 -2.99
N SER A 65 -15.08 -1.97 -2.74
CA SER A 65 -13.94 -1.79 -3.65
C SER A 65 -14.13 -2.46 -5.02
N VAL A 66 -14.81 -3.62 -5.06
CA VAL A 66 -15.08 -4.34 -6.31
C VAL A 66 -16.01 -3.50 -7.17
N ARG A 67 -17.14 -3.05 -6.63
CA ARG A 67 -18.08 -2.21 -7.36
C ARG A 67 -17.52 -0.84 -7.70
N LEU A 68 -16.71 -0.24 -6.83
CA LEU A 68 -16.00 1.00 -7.13
C LEU A 68 -15.11 0.86 -8.37
N SER A 69 -14.46 -0.30 -8.55
CA SER A 69 -13.63 -0.54 -9.74
C SER A 69 -14.44 -0.71 -11.04
N GLN A 70 -15.71 -1.13 -10.94
CA GLN A 70 -16.58 -1.38 -12.08
C GLN A 70 -17.40 -0.14 -12.46
N GLN A 71 -18.00 0.53 -11.48
CA GLN A 71 -18.94 1.64 -11.67
C GLN A 71 -18.28 3.02 -11.51
N GLY A 72 -17.11 3.10 -10.87
CA GLY A 72 -16.35 4.33 -10.74
C GLY A 72 -17.15 5.48 -10.09
N PRO A 73 -17.31 6.63 -10.76
CA PRO A 73 -17.95 7.81 -10.18
C PRO A 73 -19.45 7.63 -9.91
N ASP A 74 -20.13 6.76 -10.65
CA ASP A 74 -21.58 6.57 -10.55
C ASP A 74 -22.00 5.60 -9.43
N LEU A 75 -21.03 4.89 -8.82
CA LEU A 75 -21.24 3.92 -7.74
C LEU A 75 -22.27 4.38 -6.70
N ILE A 76 -22.10 5.59 -6.17
CA ILE A 76 -22.93 6.09 -5.07
C ILE A 76 -24.34 6.41 -5.54
N LYS A 77 -24.47 6.97 -6.74
CA LYS A 77 -25.76 7.31 -7.34
C LYS A 77 -26.56 6.04 -7.61
N ASP A 78 -25.93 5.07 -8.25
CA ASP A 78 -26.54 3.78 -8.61
C ASP A 78 -26.92 3.00 -7.35
N SER A 79 -26.02 2.95 -6.35
CA SER A 79 -26.31 2.30 -5.06
C SER A 79 -27.51 2.92 -4.35
N ILE A 80 -27.66 4.25 -4.40
CA ILE A 80 -28.83 4.93 -3.81
C ILE A 80 -30.10 4.55 -4.57
N GLU A 81 -30.06 4.53 -5.89
CA GLU A 81 -31.21 4.18 -6.72
C GLU A 81 -31.66 2.73 -6.46
N ASP A 82 -30.71 1.80 -6.43
CA ASP A 82 -30.96 0.37 -6.20
C ASP A 82 -31.56 0.11 -4.82
N VAL A 83 -30.94 0.64 -3.76
CA VAL A 83 -31.41 0.40 -2.38
C VAL A 83 -32.75 1.09 -2.12
N THR A 84 -32.99 2.26 -2.74
CA THR A 84 -34.27 2.96 -2.60
C THR A 84 -35.43 2.19 -3.25
N LYS A 85 -35.16 1.43 -4.31
CA LYS A 85 -36.17 0.60 -5.00
C LYS A 85 -36.34 -0.80 -4.38
N ASN A 86 -35.57 -1.15 -3.36
CA ASN A 86 -35.63 -2.47 -2.74
C ASN A 86 -36.95 -2.71 -1.98
N GLU A 87 -37.80 -3.59 -2.52
CA GLU A 87 -39.13 -3.90 -1.98
C GLU A 87 -39.08 -4.59 -0.61
N VAL A 88 -38.05 -5.39 -0.34
CA VAL A 88 -37.88 -6.09 0.95
C VAL A 88 -37.61 -5.07 2.05
N LEU A 89 -36.71 -4.11 1.80
CA LEU A 89 -36.42 -3.03 2.73
C LEU A 89 -37.62 -2.11 2.94
N GLN A 90 -38.35 -1.77 1.87
CA GLN A 90 -39.57 -0.98 1.98
C GLN A 90 -40.63 -1.68 2.85
N THR A 91 -40.87 -2.97 2.61
CA THR A 91 -41.83 -3.76 3.39
C THR A 91 -41.41 -3.83 4.85
N LYS A 92 -40.12 -4.10 5.12
CA LYS A 92 -39.61 -4.18 6.49
C LYS A 92 -39.69 -2.84 7.21
N PHE A 93 -39.49 -1.72 6.51
CA PHE A 93 -39.67 -0.38 7.07
C PHE A 93 -41.13 -0.03 7.31
N LEU A 94 -42.03 -0.37 6.38
CA LEU A 94 -43.47 -0.16 6.53
C LEU A 94 -44.02 -0.91 7.75
N ASN A 95 -43.57 -2.15 7.96
CA ASN A 95 -43.97 -2.97 9.11
C ASN A 95 -43.57 -2.37 10.47
N LEU A 96 -42.69 -1.36 10.51
CA LEU A 96 -42.40 -0.62 11.74
C LEU A 96 -43.56 0.27 12.16
N PHE A 97 -44.43 0.64 11.23
CA PHE A 97 -45.56 1.53 11.46
C PHE A 97 -46.84 0.70 11.36
N CYS A 98 -47.62 0.64 12.45
CA CYS A 98 -48.94 0.00 12.45
C CYS A 98 -49.93 0.90 11.67
N LEU A 99 -49.80 0.93 10.36
CA LEU A 99 -50.65 1.73 9.47
C LEU A 99 -52.04 1.09 9.39
N ASP A 100 -53.07 1.89 9.67
CA ASP A 100 -54.45 1.59 9.37
C ASP A 100 -54.75 1.78 7.88
N ASP A 101 -55.93 1.34 7.41
CA ASP A 101 -56.32 1.46 5.98
C ASP A 101 -56.37 2.91 5.47
N ASN A 102 -56.44 3.89 6.39
CA ASN A 102 -56.36 5.33 6.11
C ASN A 102 -54.97 5.95 6.38
N GLY A 103 -53.99 5.14 6.76
CA GLY A 103 -52.66 5.59 7.15
C GLY A 103 -51.93 6.24 5.98
N ASP A 104 -51.14 7.28 6.28
CA ASP A 104 -50.31 8.02 5.31
C ASP A 104 -49.14 7.15 4.79
N LYS A 105 -49.43 6.01 4.15
CA LYS A 105 -48.44 5.08 3.57
C LYS A 105 -47.47 5.80 2.63
N ALA A 106 -47.96 6.77 1.87
CA ALA A 106 -47.15 7.63 1.03
C ALA A 106 -46.10 8.43 1.84
N MET A 107 -46.48 8.94 3.02
CA MET A 107 -45.58 9.67 3.91
C MET A 107 -44.52 8.74 4.51
N VAL A 108 -44.88 7.52 4.90
CA VAL A 108 -43.92 6.54 5.42
C VAL A 108 -42.94 6.09 4.34
N LEU A 109 -43.39 5.91 3.11
CA LEU A 109 -42.51 5.62 1.97
C LEU A 109 -41.59 6.80 1.64
N GLU A 110 -42.06 8.04 1.76
CA GLU A 110 -41.20 9.22 1.61
C GLU A 110 -40.14 9.27 2.72
N LEU A 111 -40.53 9.00 3.96
CA LEU A 111 -39.62 8.92 5.10
C LEU A 111 -38.58 7.80 4.92
N TYR A 112 -38.99 6.64 4.41
CA TYR A 112 -38.08 5.55 4.02
C TYR A 112 -37.00 6.04 3.06
N ARG A 113 -37.40 6.71 1.96
CA ARG A 113 -36.44 7.24 0.97
C ARG A 113 -35.45 8.19 1.63
N GLU A 114 -35.92 9.11 2.46
CA GLU A 114 -35.05 10.06 3.15
C GLU A 114 -34.05 9.37 4.09
N VAL A 115 -34.51 8.38 4.87
CA VAL A 115 -33.66 7.62 5.80
C VAL A 115 -32.58 6.85 5.02
N VAL A 116 -32.98 6.11 4.00
CA VAL A 116 -32.06 5.33 3.14
C VAL A 116 -31.03 6.24 2.48
N ILE A 117 -31.44 7.34 1.86
CA ILE A 117 -30.53 8.28 1.18
C ILE A 117 -29.51 8.85 2.17
N ARG A 118 -29.95 9.29 3.35
CA ARG A 118 -29.05 9.85 4.37
C ARG A 118 -28.07 8.80 4.88
N TYR A 119 -28.56 7.59 5.15
CA TYR A 119 -27.74 6.48 5.63
C TYR A 119 -26.66 6.08 4.60
N LEU A 120 -27.05 5.91 3.33
CA LEU A 120 -26.13 5.56 2.25
C LEU A 120 -25.09 6.66 2.01
N LYS A 121 -25.48 7.94 2.01
CA LYS A 121 -24.54 9.06 1.87
C LYS A 121 -23.52 9.10 2.99
N MET A 122 -23.95 8.86 4.24
CA MET A 122 -23.06 8.79 5.39
C MET A 122 -22.04 7.66 5.20
N GLY A 123 -22.52 6.44 4.93
CA GLY A 123 -21.61 5.30 4.79
C GLY A 123 -20.75 5.34 3.53
N ALA A 124 -21.21 5.96 2.44
CA ALA A 124 -20.40 6.29 1.28
C ALA A 124 -19.25 7.24 1.64
N GLY A 125 -19.54 8.28 2.44
CA GLY A 125 -18.53 9.22 2.93
C GLY A 125 -17.48 8.54 3.79
N GLN A 126 -17.88 7.59 4.63
CA GLN A 126 -16.97 6.76 5.43
C GLN A 126 -16.12 5.85 4.53
N PHE A 127 -16.75 5.07 3.65
CA PHE A 127 -16.07 4.19 2.72
C PHE A 127 -15.00 4.92 1.88
N LEU A 128 -15.34 6.05 1.27
CA LEU A 128 -14.39 6.82 0.45
C LEU A 128 -13.24 7.42 1.29
N ARG A 129 -13.48 7.73 2.56
CA ARG A 129 -12.43 8.19 3.47
C ARG A 129 -11.45 7.06 3.77
N ASP A 130 -11.97 5.89 4.12
CA ASP A 130 -11.17 4.72 4.46
C ASP A 130 -10.40 4.20 3.24
N PHE A 131 -11.07 4.11 2.08
CA PHE A 131 -10.45 3.74 0.81
C PHE A 131 -9.28 4.65 0.43
N ARG A 132 -9.44 5.98 0.57
CA ARG A 132 -8.34 6.94 0.30
C ARG A 132 -7.18 6.78 1.28
N LYS A 133 -7.49 6.54 2.56
CA LYS A 133 -6.48 6.32 3.60
C LYS A 133 -5.65 5.07 3.29
N ASP A 134 -6.31 3.98 2.94
CA ASP A 134 -5.64 2.72 2.57
C ASP A 134 -4.77 2.89 1.32
N TYR A 135 -5.27 3.61 0.31
CA TYR A 135 -4.50 3.92 -0.89
C TYR A 135 -3.23 4.74 -0.58
N GLN A 136 -3.34 5.74 0.30
CA GLN A 136 -2.18 6.53 0.74
C GLN A 136 -1.16 5.69 1.52
N LEU A 137 -1.63 4.77 2.37
CA LEU A 137 -0.77 3.83 3.08
C LEU A 137 -0.01 2.94 2.09
N GLN A 138 -0.71 2.35 1.11
CA GLN A 138 -0.09 1.52 0.07
C GLN A 138 0.99 2.29 -0.71
N LYS A 139 0.70 3.55 -1.11
CA LYS A 139 1.67 4.42 -1.79
C LYS A 139 2.90 4.67 -0.91
N THR A 140 2.70 4.90 0.38
CA THR A 140 3.79 5.13 1.34
C THR A 140 4.65 3.88 1.51
N PHE A 141 4.04 2.70 1.63
CA PHE A 141 4.76 1.42 1.70
C PHE A 141 5.56 1.16 0.43
N ALA A 142 4.97 1.36 -0.75
CA ALA A 142 5.65 1.21 -2.03
C ALA A 142 6.87 2.15 -2.13
N HIS A 143 6.70 3.42 -1.71
CA HIS A 143 7.79 4.38 -1.69
C HIS A 143 8.92 3.96 -0.74
N ARG A 144 8.59 3.58 0.50
CA ARG A 144 9.57 3.09 1.50
C ARG A 144 10.32 1.86 0.99
N LYS A 145 9.62 0.91 0.36
CA LYS A 145 10.25 -0.28 -0.25
C LYS A 145 11.25 0.13 -1.33
N SER A 146 10.90 1.07 -2.21
CA SER A 146 11.80 1.59 -3.24
C SER A 146 13.04 2.27 -2.65
N LEU A 147 12.87 3.08 -1.59
CA LEU A 147 13.98 3.73 -0.90
C LEU A 147 14.92 2.72 -0.24
N MET A 148 14.38 1.70 0.43
CA MET A 148 15.19 0.65 1.05
C MET A 148 16.00 -0.11 0.00
N GLN A 149 15.39 -0.48 -1.13
CA GLN A 149 16.11 -1.12 -2.25
C GLN A 149 17.20 -0.22 -2.82
N LYS A 150 16.96 1.09 -2.96
CA LYS A 150 18.00 2.06 -3.40
C LYS A 150 19.15 2.13 -2.40
N LYS A 151 18.85 2.20 -1.10
CA LYS A 151 19.85 2.23 -0.03
C LYS A 151 20.68 0.94 0.00
N GLU A 152 20.04 -0.22 -0.15
CA GLU A 152 20.74 -1.51 -0.27
C GLU A 152 21.65 -1.57 -1.49
N LYS A 153 21.18 -1.12 -2.67
CA LYS A 153 22.02 -1.05 -3.87
C LYS A 153 23.22 -0.13 -3.68
N ALA A 154 23.02 1.03 -3.05
CA ALA A 154 24.12 1.96 -2.74
C ALA A 154 25.13 1.33 -1.76
N ASN A 155 24.65 0.65 -0.72
CA ASN A 155 25.50 -0.04 0.25
C ASN A 155 26.28 -1.20 -0.40
N LYS A 156 25.65 -1.98 -1.30
CA LYS A 156 26.35 -3.02 -2.08
C LYS A 156 27.44 -2.43 -2.96
N LYS A 157 27.20 -1.28 -3.62
CA LYS A 157 28.22 -0.59 -4.42
C LYS A 157 29.42 -0.13 -3.59
N LYS A 158 29.22 0.33 -2.35
CA LYS A 158 30.32 0.72 -1.44
C LYS A 158 31.25 -0.44 -1.07
N LEU A 159 30.77 -1.68 -1.15
CA LEU A 159 31.59 -2.86 -0.87
C LEU A 159 32.49 -3.24 -2.06
N LYS A 160 32.24 -2.71 -3.28
CA LYS A 160 33.04 -3.03 -4.47
C LYS A 160 34.50 -2.58 -4.26
N VAL A 161 35.43 -3.51 -4.44
CA VAL A 161 36.86 -3.22 -4.46
C VAL A 161 37.24 -2.88 -5.90
N HIS A 162 37.46 -1.60 -6.17
CA HIS A 162 37.84 -1.14 -7.51
C HIS A 162 39.26 -1.62 -7.86
N ILE A 163 39.44 -2.17 -9.07
CA ILE A 163 40.75 -2.65 -9.56
C ILE A 163 41.86 -1.59 -9.43
N PRO A 164 41.64 -0.29 -9.75
CA PRO A 164 42.64 0.75 -9.51
C PRO A 164 43.09 0.88 -8.05
N HIS A 165 42.22 0.62 -7.08
CA HIS A 165 42.62 0.61 -5.66
C HIS A 165 43.49 -0.61 -5.31
N ILE A 166 43.30 -1.74 -6.01
CA ILE A 166 44.15 -2.93 -5.86
C ILE A 166 45.55 -2.66 -6.41
N GLU A 167 45.64 -1.93 -7.52
CA GLU A 167 46.93 -1.52 -8.10
C GLU A 167 47.71 -0.57 -7.17
N GLN A 168 47.01 0.31 -6.46
CA GLN A 168 47.60 1.27 -5.51
C GLN A 168 47.99 0.65 -4.16
N ASP A 169 47.55 -0.56 -3.85
CA ASP A 169 47.83 -1.23 -2.59
C ASP A 169 49.32 -1.63 -2.48
N THR A 170 50.06 -1.02 -1.56
CA THR A 170 51.50 -1.24 -1.38
C THR A 170 51.83 -2.47 -0.50
N SER A 171 50.82 -3.15 0.03
CA SER A 171 51.03 -4.34 0.86
C SER A 171 51.58 -5.52 0.05
N LYS A 172 52.40 -6.36 0.69
CA LYS A 172 53.00 -7.56 0.07
C LYS A 172 51.89 -8.47 -0.47
N GLY A 173 51.91 -8.76 -1.77
CA GLY A 173 50.88 -9.58 -2.45
C GLY A 173 49.49 -8.94 -2.50
N LYS A 174 49.38 -7.60 -2.35
CA LYS A 174 48.11 -6.85 -2.32
C LYS A 174 47.13 -7.37 -1.25
N LYS A 175 47.68 -7.76 -0.09
CA LYS A 175 46.97 -8.43 1.01
C LYS A 175 45.78 -7.62 1.53
N LEU A 176 45.87 -6.30 1.61
CA LEU A 176 44.76 -5.45 2.07
C LEU A 176 43.56 -5.49 1.11
N SER A 177 43.83 -5.45 -0.19
CA SER A 177 42.82 -5.56 -1.23
C SER A 177 42.21 -6.97 -1.29
N HIS A 178 43.04 -7.99 -1.12
CA HIS A 178 42.61 -9.38 -1.00
C HIS A 178 41.66 -9.57 0.19
N LEU A 179 41.99 -9.06 1.39
CA LEU A 179 41.12 -9.12 2.56
C LEU A 179 39.76 -8.43 2.32
N ARG A 180 39.74 -7.31 1.58
CA ARG A 180 38.48 -6.64 1.20
C ARG A 180 37.67 -7.48 0.21
N LEU A 181 38.32 -8.18 -0.72
CA LEU A 181 37.66 -9.12 -1.64
C LEU A 181 37.10 -10.34 -0.89
N GLN A 182 37.85 -10.90 0.06
CA GLN A 182 37.37 -11.95 0.95
C GLN A 182 36.17 -11.48 1.77
N ALA A 183 36.20 -10.27 2.33
CA ALA A 183 35.07 -9.70 3.06
C ALA A 183 33.83 -9.47 2.16
N LEU A 184 34.03 -9.13 0.88
CA LEU A 184 32.94 -9.03 -0.10
C LEU A 184 32.33 -10.39 -0.38
N VAL A 185 33.15 -11.42 -0.62
CA VAL A 185 32.70 -12.79 -0.87
C VAL A 185 31.99 -13.35 0.35
N ALA A 186 32.50 -13.13 1.56
CA ALA A 186 31.86 -13.58 2.80
C ALA A 186 30.47 -12.93 3.03
N LYS A 187 30.26 -11.68 2.59
CA LYS A 187 29.00 -10.95 2.80
C LYS A 187 27.96 -11.15 1.69
N LEU A 188 28.40 -11.31 0.45
CA LEU A 188 27.52 -11.29 -0.73
C LEU A 188 27.67 -12.52 -1.64
N ASN A 189 28.55 -13.47 -1.28
CA ASN A 189 28.91 -14.64 -2.06
C ASN A 189 29.29 -14.28 -3.51
N ALA A 190 29.21 -15.25 -4.42
CA ALA A 190 29.46 -15.04 -5.84
C ALA A 190 28.47 -14.05 -6.49
N GLU A 191 27.28 -13.85 -5.91
CA GLU A 191 26.29 -12.89 -6.42
C GLU A 191 26.78 -11.43 -6.25
N GLY A 192 27.56 -11.14 -5.21
CA GLY A 192 28.25 -9.86 -5.06
C GLY A 192 29.22 -9.56 -6.19
N LEU A 193 30.06 -10.55 -6.55
CA LEU A 193 31.00 -10.44 -7.66
C LEU A 193 30.28 -10.30 -9.00
N ARG A 194 29.26 -11.12 -9.23
CA ARG A 194 28.43 -11.09 -10.45
C ARG A 194 27.68 -9.77 -10.61
N SER A 195 27.17 -9.16 -9.54
CA SER A 195 26.38 -7.94 -9.64
C SER A 195 27.23 -6.66 -9.72
N LEU A 196 28.38 -6.61 -9.05
CA LEU A 196 29.17 -5.37 -8.89
C LEU A 196 30.27 -5.16 -9.94
N TYR A 197 30.82 -6.24 -10.49
CA TYR A 197 31.93 -6.15 -11.45
C TYR A 197 31.44 -6.31 -12.88
N GLN A 198 32.12 -5.73 -13.87
CA GLN A 198 31.87 -6.02 -15.29
C GLN A 198 32.52 -7.36 -15.68
N LYS A 199 32.10 -7.96 -16.81
CA LYS A 199 32.68 -9.24 -17.27
C LYS A 199 34.20 -9.16 -17.46
N LYS A 200 34.69 -8.06 -18.06
CA LYS A 200 36.13 -7.79 -18.24
C LYS A 200 36.87 -7.65 -16.91
N GLU A 201 36.26 -7.01 -15.91
CA GLU A 201 36.85 -6.88 -14.57
C GLU A 201 36.98 -8.25 -13.87
N LEU A 202 35.96 -9.11 -13.99
CA LEU A 202 35.98 -10.46 -13.44
C LEU A 202 37.03 -11.33 -14.12
N GLN A 203 37.17 -11.26 -15.44
CA GLN A 203 38.18 -12.02 -16.19
C GLN A 203 39.59 -11.72 -15.68
N LYS A 204 39.93 -10.44 -15.46
CA LYS A 204 41.25 -10.08 -14.90
C LYS A 204 41.46 -10.57 -13.49
N LEU A 205 40.42 -10.50 -12.66
CA LEU A 205 40.51 -11.04 -11.31
C LEU A 205 40.71 -12.56 -11.40
N CYS A 206 40.02 -13.27 -12.29
CA CYS A 206 40.30 -14.68 -12.55
C CYS A 206 41.76 -14.89 -12.98
N ASP A 207 42.29 -14.09 -13.89
CA ASP A 207 43.69 -14.18 -14.34
C ASP A 207 44.67 -13.94 -13.17
N ALA A 208 44.42 -12.93 -12.34
CA ALA A 208 45.24 -12.62 -11.16
C ALA A 208 45.19 -13.71 -10.07
N TYR A 209 44.11 -14.50 -10.02
CA TYR A 209 43.93 -15.65 -9.13
C TYR A 209 44.23 -17.00 -9.81
N ASN A 210 44.79 -17.00 -11.02
CA ASN A 210 45.09 -18.20 -11.81
C ASN A 210 43.88 -19.12 -12.08
N VAL A 211 42.67 -18.55 -12.14
CA VAL A 211 41.44 -19.28 -12.46
C VAL A 211 41.33 -19.41 -13.97
N ARG A 212 41.36 -20.64 -14.48
CA ARG A 212 41.17 -20.93 -15.91
C ARG A 212 39.69 -20.80 -16.26
N TYR A 213 39.36 -20.00 -17.26
CA TYR A 213 37.99 -19.84 -17.78
C TYR A 213 37.91 -20.03 -19.29
N LEU A 214 36.74 -20.44 -19.78
CA LEU A 214 36.48 -20.50 -21.23
C LEU A 214 35.89 -19.18 -21.72
N SER A 215 36.17 -18.80 -22.97
CA SER A 215 35.64 -17.56 -23.59
C SER A 215 34.10 -17.49 -23.55
N ARG A 216 33.44 -18.64 -23.69
CA ARG A 216 31.97 -18.81 -23.63
C ARG A 216 31.37 -18.66 -22.23
N TRP A 217 32.17 -18.55 -21.18
CA TRP A 217 31.63 -18.46 -19.82
C TRP A 217 30.84 -17.18 -19.61
N ASN A 218 29.71 -17.34 -18.94
CA ASN A 218 28.88 -16.23 -18.50
C ASN A 218 29.43 -15.63 -17.20
N LYS A 219 28.87 -14.49 -16.81
CA LYS A 219 29.29 -13.74 -15.61
C LYS A 219 29.11 -14.52 -14.31
N GLY A 220 28.14 -15.43 -14.26
CA GLY A 220 27.86 -16.26 -13.09
C GLY A 220 28.96 -17.30 -12.86
N ASN A 221 29.36 -18.01 -13.92
CA ASN A 221 30.42 -19.01 -13.86
C ASN A 221 31.75 -18.37 -13.43
N LEU A 222 32.11 -17.23 -14.04
CA LEU A 222 33.31 -16.47 -13.65
C LEU A 222 33.27 -16.06 -12.18
N ALA A 223 32.13 -15.58 -11.68
CA ALA A 223 32.00 -15.12 -10.30
C ALA A 223 32.05 -16.26 -9.27
N ASN A 224 31.51 -17.44 -9.60
CA ASN A 224 31.53 -18.61 -8.72
C ASN A 224 32.96 -19.14 -8.53
N ASP A 225 33.68 -19.34 -9.64
CA ASP A 225 35.03 -19.92 -9.59
C ASP A 225 36.03 -18.91 -9.00
N LEU A 226 35.86 -17.62 -9.28
CA LEU A 226 36.63 -16.56 -8.63
C LEU A 226 36.34 -16.49 -7.13
N ALA A 227 35.09 -16.65 -6.69
CA ALA A 227 34.75 -16.65 -5.26
C ALA A 227 35.46 -17.79 -4.52
N GLN A 228 35.50 -18.99 -5.11
CA GLN A 228 36.22 -20.13 -4.54
C GLN A 228 37.73 -19.85 -4.47
N ALA A 229 38.32 -19.33 -5.55
CA ALA A 229 39.75 -19.00 -5.58
C ALA A 229 40.12 -17.89 -4.58
N ILE A 230 39.25 -16.89 -4.35
CA ILE A 230 39.49 -15.85 -3.34
C ILE A 230 39.51 -16.43 -1.91
N VAL A 231 38.66 -17.43 -1.63
CA VAL A 231 38.60 -18.06 -0.31
C VAL A 231 39.78 -19.01 -0.07
N GLN A 232 40.27 -19.67 -1.13
CA GLN A 232 41.35 -20.66 -1.05
C GLN A 232 42.76 -20.04 -0.95
N ASN A 233 42.93 -18.79 -1.37
CA ASN A 233 44.23 -18.11 -1.34
C ASN A 233 44.31 -17.13 -0.15
N GLU A 234 45.52 -16.91 0.38
CA GLU A 234 45.77 -15.92 1.46
C GLU A 234 46.16 -14.52 0.95
N ALA A 235 46.49 -14.41 -0.33
CA ALA A 235 46.88 -13.19 -1.02
C ALA A 235 46.49 -13.28 -2.51
N ILE A 236 46.66 -12.20 -3.27
CA ILE A 236 46.51 -12.28 -4.73
C ILE A 236 47.74 -13.02 -5.29
N PRO A 237 47.59 -14.18 -5.98
CA PRO A 237 48.71 -14.97 -6.46
C PRO A 237 49.57 -14.29 -7.54
N ALA A 238 48.93 -13.62 -8.50
CA ALA A 238 49.61 -12.95 -9.61
C ALA A 238 49.20 -11.46 -9.71
N PRO A 239 49.58 -10.61 -8.73
CA PRO A 239 49.14 -9.22 -8.66
C PRO A 239 49.65 -8.37 -9.83
N GLN A 240 50.74 -8.76 -10.48
CA GLN A 240 51.32 -8.11 -11.66
C GLN A 240 50.39 -8.13 -12.88
N VAL A 241 49.45 -9.07 -12.96
CA VAL A 241 48.47 -9.13 -14.06
C VAL A 241 47.50 -7.94 -14.00
N LEU A 242 47.32 -7.36 -12.80
CA LEU A 242 46.44 -6.21 -12.60
C LEU A 242 47.08 -4.90 -13.07
N SER A 243 48.42 -4.77 -13.07
CA SER A 243 49.11 -3.50 -13.38
C SER A 243 49.17 -3.12 -14.87
N PHE A 244 48.90 -4.04 -15.80
CA PHE A 244 49.02 -3.78 -17.24
C PHE A 244 47.77 -3.14 -17.88
N TYR A 245 46.77 -2.73 -17.10
CA TYR A 245 45.50 -2.23 -17.65
C TYR A 245 45.37 -0.69 -17.74
N ARG A 246 46.49 0.02 -17.87
CA ARG A 246 46.48 1.48 -18.12
C ARG A 246 46.25 1.80 -19.60
N SER A 247 45.10 1.41 -20.16
CA SER A 247 44.55 2.02 -21.37
C SER A 247 43.11 1.53 -21.55
N GLU A 248 42.21 2.40 -22.00
CA GLU A 248 40.81 2.12 -22.41
C GLU A 248 39.68 2.17 -21.37
N LEU A 249 39.83 2.85 -20.23
CA LEU A 249 38.65 3.27 -19.42
C LEU A 249 38.65 4.76 -19.06
N SER A 250 39.26 5.60 -19.91
CA SER A 250 38.86 7.02 -20.03
C SER A 250 37.77 7.14 -21.10
N GLY A 251 36.67 6.41 -20.91
CA GLY A 251 35.41 6.77 -21.54
C GLY A 251 34.78 7.78 -20.60
N GLU A 252 34.74 9.03 -21.03
CA GLU A 252 34.10 10.16 -20.35
C GLU A 252 32.85 9.69 -19.60
N ASP A 253 32.87 9.82 -18.27
CA ASP A 253 31.64 10.02 -17.53
C ASP A 253 31.07 11.36 -18.02
N HIS A 254 30.39 11.34 -19.17
CA HIS A 254 29.32 12.28 -19.41
C HIS A 254 28.34 12.06 -18.27
N VAL A 255 28.52 12.88 -17.23
CA VAL A 255 27.47 13.32 -16.35
C VAL A 255 26.36 13.74 -17.29
N ASN A 256 25.39 12.84 -17.50
CA ASN A 256 24.09 13.21 -18.01
C ASN A 256 23.54 14.19 -16.96
N SER A 257 23.86 15.46 -17.15
CA SER A 257 23.14 16.57 -16.57
C SER A 257 21.72 16.37 -17.04
N VAL A 258 20.89 15.82 -16.18
CA VAL A 258 19.44 15.80 -16.38
C VAL A 258 19.07 17.26 -16.62
N PRO A 259 18.55 17.65 -17.81
CA PRO A 259 18.11 19.01 -17.99
C PRO A 259 17.00 19.24 -16.96
N VAL A 260 17.23 20.20 -16.07
CA VAL A 260 16.21 20.66 -15.14
C VAL A 260 15.13 21.30 -15.99
N ILE A 261 14.04 20.57 -16.26
CA ILE A 261 12.83 21.12 -16.84
C ILE A 261 12.28 22.12 -15.82
N ARG A 262 12.65 23.40 -15.96
CA ARG A 262 11.99 24.51 -15.28
C ARG A 262 10.67 24.74 -16.00
N ILE A 263 9.61 24.13 -15.49
CA ILE A 263 8.24 24.51 -15.85
C ILE A 263 8.03 25.93 -15.31
N ARG A 264 8.13 26.94 -16.17
CA ARG A 264 7.65 28.29 -15.85
C ARG A 264 6.13 28.20 -15.72
N ARG A 265 5.60 28.51 -14.53
CA ARG A 265 4.17 28.88 -14.41
C ARG A 265 3.97 30.13 -15.26
N LEU A 266 3.15 30.00 -16.31
CA LEU A 266 2.56 31.17 -16.95
C LEU A 266 1.59 31.78 -15.94
N CYS A 267 2.05 32.83 -15.26
CA CYS A 267 1.16 33.80 -14.63
C CYS A 267 0.45 34.52 -15.77
N TYR A 268 -0.82 34.20 -16.01
CA TYR A 268 -1.69 35.12 -16.72
C TYR A 268 -2.00 36.28 -15.76
N GLY A 269 -1.43 37.46 -16.06
CA GLY A 269 -2.03 38.73 -15.67
C GLY A 269 -3.46 38.77 -16.22
N SER A 270 -4.47 39.25 -15.50
CA SER A 270 -4.59 40.62 -14.99
C SER A 270 -4.32 41.64 -16.09
N THR A 271 -5.28 41.77 -16.99
CA THR A 271 -5.54 43.02 -17.71
C THR A 271 -7.03 43.29 -17.65
N SER A 272 -7.34 44.36 -16.92
CA SER A 272 -8.38 45.36 -17.13
C SER A 272 -9.82 44.90 -17.33
#